data_AF-A0A1C6BX51-F1
#
_entry.id   AF-A0A1C6BX51-F1
#
_cell.length_a   1.000
_cell.length_b   1.000
_cell.length_c   1.000
_cell.angle_alpha   90.00
_cell.angle_beta   90.00
_cell.angle_gamma   90.00
#
_symmetry.space_group_name_H-M   'P 1'
#
loop_
_entity.id
_entity.type
_entity.pdbx_description
1 polymer ?
#
loop_
_entity_poly.entity_id
_entity_poly.type
_entity_poly.pdbx_seq_one_letter_code
_entity_poly.pdbx_strand_id
1 'polypeptide(L)'
;MEKKVYVGSYTGPEKGKGIYYCLLDTETGALRRISVEEQCENPNFIAVNWKKKILCALNESDKGIWLSSYEIQDDGFLCYLDQKDISGRGPCHICMDSDARRVFFANYISGDVGMVLLDETGHFEEEEYITSHSGKSVHARQTEPHPHGVHLSPDEDYLFVPDLGTDEVVMYVIEKDQLRKRMSKKVLPGDGPRHLVFHPNGKWVYLICEITNVVYVYLYSEENGLEEIQRISLLSKDMKNEYIAGEIAVTSNGKYLLAGTRTWGAAKEKQGFLTIFEIDKNGLLVLKKVVESGGCHPRMFSITSDGSYVLMANQYSGDVISFRFSQETGEIKKSDKCAIPEATCVWCE
;
A
#
# COMPACT_ATOMS: atom_id res chain seq x y z
N MET A 1 7.67 18.71 16.84
CA MET A 1 8.50 18.60 15.60
C MET A 1 7.57 18.32 14.43
N GLU A 2 7.87 18.76 13.21
CA GLU A 2 7.02 18.50 12.04
C GLU A 2 7.58 17.37 11.16
N LYS A 3 6.71 16.51 10.62
CA LYS A 3 7.04 15.45 9.64
C LYS A 3 6.35 15.71 8.31
N LYS A 4 7.02 15.42 7.20
CA LYS A 4 6.45 15.53 5.85
C LYS A 4 5.47 14.40 5.59
N VAL A 5 4.34 14.73 4.94
CA VAL A 5 3.30 13.79 4.56
C VAL A 5 2.86 14.07 3.12
N TYR A 6 2.81 13.04 2.29
CA TYR A 6 2.29 13.11 0.92
C TYR A 6 1.03 12.26 0.79
N VAL A 7 0.01 12.80 0.13
CA VAL A 7 -1.30 12.15 -0.02
C VAL A 7 -1.74 12.18 -1.47
N GLY A 8 -1.88 11.01 -2.10
CA GLY A 8 -2.45 10.88 -3.44
C GLY A 8 -3.98 10.87 -3.41
N SER A 9 -4.61 11.32 -4.50
CA SER A 9 -6.07 11.44 -4.59
C SER A 9 -6.59 11.12 -5.99
N TYR A 10 -7.85 10.69 -6.12
CA TYR A 10 -8.52 10.77 -7.41
C TYR A 10 -8.82 12.23 -7.75
N THR A 11 -8.54 12.61 -8.99
CA THR A 11 -8.70 13.97 -9.49
C THR A 11 -10.02 14.15 -10.23
N GLY A 12 -10.56 15.36 -10.21
CA GLY A 12 -11.75 15.71 -10.98
C GLY A 12 -12.61 16.78 -10.32
N PRO A 13 -13.71 17.17 -10.97
CA PRO A 13 -14.68 18.09 -10.39
C PRO A 13 -15.19 17.56 -9.04
N GLU A 14 -15.12 18.38 -7.99
CA GLU A 14 -15.51 18.04 -6.61
C GLU A 14 -14.70 16.90 -5.95
N LYS A 15 -13.60 16.47 -6.57
CA LYS A 15 -12.66 15.48 -6.05
C LYS A 15 -11.34 16.14 -5.61
N GLY A 16 -10.28 15.34 -5.48
CA GLY A 16 -8.92 15.82 -5.24
C GLY A 16 -8.34 16.54 -6.46
N LYS A 17 -7.14 17.08 -6.28
CA LYS A 17 -6.42 17.86 -7.32
C LYS A 17 -5.09 17.25 -7.75
N GLY A 18 -4.61 16.23 -7.04
CA GLY A 18 -3.33 15.60 -7.32
C GLY A 18 -2.67 15.06 -6.05
N ILE A 19 -1.39 15.37 -5.86
CA ILE A 19 -0.60 14.94 -4.70
C ILE A 19 -0.52 16.09 -3.70
N TYR A 20 -1.11 15.90 -2.53
CA TYR A 20 -1.09 16.90 -1.47
C TYR A 20 0.16 16.74 -0.62
N TYR A 21 0.82 17.87 -0.34
CA TYR A 21 1.86 17.95 0.68
C TYR A 21 1.26 18.52 1.97
N CYS A 22 1.47 17.80 3.06
CA CYS A 22 1.01 18.12 4.40
C CYS A 22 2.17 18.06 5.40
N LEU A 23 1.99 18.77 6.52
CA LEU A 23 2.85 18.67 7.69
C LEU A 23 2.07 18.06 8.85
N LEU A 24 2.67 17.06 9.50
CA LEU A 24 2.21 16.47 10.74
C LEU A 24 3.03 17.05 11.90
N ASP A 25 2.38 17.76 12.82
CA ASP A 25 2.99 18.10 14.10
C ASP A 25 2.97 16.86 15.01
N THR A 26 4.14 16.31 15.34
CA THR A 26 4.25 15.08 16.14
C THR A 26 3.94 15.28 17.62
N GLU A 27 3.91 16.52 18.12
CA GLU A 27 3.55 16.80 19.52
C GLU A 27 2.04 16.76 19.72
N THR A 28 1.29 17.33 18.77
CA THR A 28 -0.17 17.48 18.87
C THR A 28 -0.94 16.47 18.01
N GLY A 29 -0.32 15.97 16.95
CA GLY A 29 -0.94 15.18 15.90
C GLY A 29 -1.68 16.01 14.84
N ALA A 30 -1.56 17.35 14.88
CA ALA A 30 -2.22 18.23 13.93
C ALA A 30 -1.72 18.01 12.49
N LEU A 31 -2.63 17.95 11.53
CA LEU A 31 -2.32 17.81 10.10
C LEU A 31 -2.67 19.10 9.36
N ARG A 32 -1.67 19.69 8.71
CA ARG A 32 -1.84 20.93 7.95
C ARG A 32 -1.48 20.72 6.49
N ARG A 33 -2.43 20.96 5.59
CA ARG A 33 -2.18 21.02 4.14
C ARG A 33 -1.35 22.25 3.80
N ILE A 34 -0.27 22.06 3.05
CA ILE A 34 0.68 23.10 2.65
C ILE A 34 0.50 23.47 1.18
N SER A 35 0.57 22.47 0.31
CA SER A 35 0.46 22.65 -1.14
C SER A 35 -0.20 21.43 -1.79
N VAL A 36 -0.43 21.54 -3.09
CA VAL A 36 -0.85 20.43 -3.94
C VAL A 36 -0.05 20.51 -5.23
N GLU A 37 0.49 19.37 -5.65
CA GLU A 37 1.08 19.18 -6.97
C GLU A 37 -0.02 18.68 -7.92
N GLU A 38 -0.26 19.43 -8.99
CA GLU A 38 -1.36 19.21 -9.95
C GLU A 38 -0.86 18.67 -11.30
N GLN A 39 0.46 18.50 -11.51
CA GLN A 39 1.05 17.87 -12.70
C GLN A 39 0.92 16.32 -12.70
N CYS A 40 -0.29 15.84 -12.38
CA CYS A 40 -0.66 14.43 -12.31
C CYS A 40 -2.16 14.27 -12.57
N GLU A 41 -2.60 13.04 -12.85
CA GLU A 41 -4.03 12.73 -12.94
C GLU A 41 -4.30 11.42 -12.23
N ASN A 42 -5.24 11.45 -11.28
CA ASN A 42 -5.56 10.34 -10.39
C ASN A 42 -4.31 9.62 -9.82
N PRO A 43 -3.38 10.31 -9.14
CA PRO A 43 -2.23 9.68 -8.47
C PRO A 43 -2.70 8.79 -7.31
N ASN A 44 -3.19 7.59 -7.65
CA ASN A 44 -3.98 6.74 -6.76
C ASN A 44 -3.12 5.92 -5.78
N PHE A 45 -1.82 5.81 -6.08
CA PHE A 45 -0.79 5.24 -5.23
C PHE A 45 0.55 5.94 -5.53
N ILE A 46 1.36 6.14 -4.50
CA ILE A 46 2.69 6.76 -4.62
C ILE A 46 3.74 5.89 -3.92
N ALA A 47 4.99 6.00 -4.34
CA ALA A 47 6.15 5.42 -3.67
C ALA A 47 7.13 6.55 -3.33
N VAL A 48 7.64 6.56 -2.10
CA VAL A 48 8.49 7.63 -1.59
C VAL A 48 9.82 7.07 -1.12
N ASN A 49 10.93 7.57 -1.66
CA ASN A 49 12.27 7.34 -1.15
C ASN A 49 12.79 8.61 -0.48
N TRP A 50 12.61 8.69 0.85
CA TRP A 50 13.02 9.85 1.65
C TRP A 50 14.53 10.11 1.63
N LYS A 51 15.34 9.06 1.50
CA LYS A 51 16.81 9.16 1.50
C LYS A 51 17.32 9.78 0.20
N LYS A 52 16.75 9.37 -0.93
CA LYS A 52 17.08 9.88 -2.27
C LYS A 52 16.27 11.12 -2.66
N LYS A 53 15.27 11.48 -1.84
CA LYS A 53 14.33 12.58 -2.07
C LYS A 53 13.59 12.43 -3.41
N ILE A 54 13.17 11.22 -3.73
CA ILE A 54 12.39 10.93 -4.94
C ILE A 54 11.00 10.45 -4.52
N LEU A 55 9.98 10.94 -5.22
CA LEU A 55 8.62 10.43 -5.17
C LEU A 55 8.23 9.99 -6.57
N CYS A 56 7.68 8.78 -6.69
CA CYS A 56 7.01 8.32 -7.91
C CYS A 56 5.51 8.18 -7.65
N ALA A 57 4.69 8.59 -8.61
CA ALA A 57 3.25 8.44 -8.55
C ALA A 57 2.74 7.63 -9.74
N LEU A 58 1.73 6.81 -9.46
CA LEU A 58 1.01 5.99 -10.41
C LEU A 58 -0.25 6.72 -10.85
N ASN A 59 -0.33 7.07 -12.13
CA ASN A 59 -1.38 7.92 -12.69
C ASN A 59 -2.26 7.15 -13.67
N GLU A 60 -3.52 7.57 -13.78
CA GLU A 60 -4.48 7.00 -14.72
C GLU A 60 -5.45 8.08 -15.21
N SER A 61 -5.74 8.08 -16.51
CA SER A 61 -6.80 8.90 -17.10
C SER A 61 -7.47 8.15 -18.26
N ASP A 62 -8.46 8.77 -18.88
CA ASP A 62 -9.06 8.28 -20.12
C ASP A 62 -8.04 8.19 -21.28
N LYS A 63 -6.86 8.84 -21.16
CA LYS A 63 -5.80 8.84 -22.19
C LYS A 63 -4.79 7.71 -22.03
N GLY A 64 -4.76 7.04 -20.88
CA GLY A 64 -3.75 6.01 -20.59
C GLY A 64 -3.29 6.04 -19.14
N ILE A 65 -2.23 5.28 -18.88
CA ILE A 65 -1.62 5.09 -17.56
C ILE A 65 -0.13 5.39 -17.66
N TRP A 66 0.41 6.06 -16.64
CA TRP A 66 1.82 6.47 -16.64
C TRP A 66 2.36 6.60 -15.21
N LEU A 67 3.68 6.58 -15.12
CA LEU A 67 4.41 6.95 -13.93
C LEU A 67 4.89 8.39 -14.06
N SER A 68 4.86 9.15 -12.98
CA SER A 68 5.50 10.47 -12.88
C SER A 68 6.48 10.48 -11.73
N SER A 69 7.65 11.10 -11.92
CA SER A 69 8.68 11.26 -10.89
C SER A 69 8.80 12.72 -10.44
N TYR A 70 9.13 12.91 -9.17
CA TYR A 70 9.30 14.21 -8.53
C TYR A 70 10.51 14.21 -7.61
N GLU A 71 11.23 15.32 -7.56
CA GLU A 71 12.20 15.60 -6.51
C GLU A 71 11.47 16.20 -5.30
N ILE A 72 11.73 15.65 -4.11
CA ILE A 72 11.29 16.18 -2.82
C ILE A 72 12.29 17.25 -2.39
N GLN A 73 11.89 18.51 -2.50
CA GLN A 73 12.69 19.65 -2.06
C GLN A 73 12.88 19.64 -0.53
N ASP A 74 13.89 20.38 -0.06
CA ASP A 74 14.21 20.48 1.38
C ASP A 74 13.03 20.99 2.22
N ASP A 75 12.25 21.91 1.68
CA ASP A 75 11.02 22.46 2.26
C ASP A 75 9.79 21.55 2.05
N GLY A 76 9.96 20.41 1.39
CA GLY A 76 8.93 19.40 1.17
C GLY A 76 8.05 19.62 -0.07
N PHE A 77 8.24 20.70 -0.81
CA PHE A 77 7.57 20.86 -2.09
C PHE A 77 8.05 19.81 -3.09
N LEU A 78 7.16 19.41 -4.00
CA LEU A 78 7.49 18.50 -5.09
C LEU A 78 7.91 19.33 -6.31
N CYS A 79 9.02 18.96 -6.92
CA CYS A 79 9.44 19.46 -8.23
C CYS A 79 9.24 18.34 -9.24
N TYR A 80 8.34 18.52 -10.20
CA TYR A 80 8.13 17.56 -11.28
C TYR A 80 9.41 17.36 -12.08
N LEU A 81 9.79 16.11 -12.30
CA LEU A 81 10.98 15.73 -13.07
C LEU A 81 10.58 15.19 -14.45
N ASP A 82 9.84 14.08 -14.46
CA ASP A 82 9.59 13.33 -15.68
C ASP A 82 8.28 12.51 -15.62
N GLN A 83 7.85 12.01 -16.78
CA GLN A 83 6.81 11.00 -16.89
C GLN A 83 7.14 9.93 -17.93
N LYS A 84 6.64 8.72 -17.68
CA LYS A 84 6.75 7.59 -18.60
C LYS A 84 5.42 6.85 -18.69
N ASP A 85 4.88 6.79 -19.90
CA ASP A 85 3.75 5.91 -20.22
C ASP A 85 4.14 4.46 -19.91
N ILE A 86 3.23 3.73 -19.27
CA ILE A 86 3.42 2.31 -18.94
C ILE A 86 2.37 1.46 -19.64
N SER A 87 2.73 0.20 -19.88
CA SER A 87 1.85 -0.78 -20.49
C SER A 87 0.81 -1.31 -19.48
N GLY A 88 -0.33 -1.81 -19.97
CA GLY A 88 -1.38 -2.43 -19.14
C GLY A 88 -2.60 -1.53 -18.88
N ARG A 89 -3.43 -1.90 -17.89
CA ARG A 89 -4.67 -1.18 -17.51
C ARG A 89 -5.01 -1.34 -16.02
N GLY A 90 -5.65 -0.32 -15.44
CA GLY A 90 -6.10 -0.33 -14.05
C GLY A 90 -4.94 -0.44 -13.06
N PRO A 91 -3.92 0.44 -13.15
CA PRO A 91 -2.79 0.45 -12.24
C PRO A 91 -3.25 0.69 -10.80
N CYS A 92 -2.76 -0.11 -9.85
CA CYS A 92 -3.29 -0.09 -8.48
C CYS A 92 -2.25 -0.03 -7.36
N HIS A 93 -0.98 -0.29 -7.65
CA HIS A 93 0.08 -0.27 -6.65
C HIS A 93 1.45 -0.03 -7.30
N ILE A 94 2.31 0.68 -6.58
CA ILE A 94 3.69 1.00 -6.96
C ILE A 94 4.61 0.80 -5.75
N CYS A 95 5.83 0.32 -5.97
CA CYS A 95 6.91 0.42 -5.00
C CYS A 95 8.23 0.79 -5.68
N MET A 96 9.21 1.22 -4.90
CA MET A 96 10.51 1.67 -5.37
C MET A 96 11.60 1.11 -4.47
N ASP A 97 12.74 0.76 -5.05
CA ASP A 97 13.88 0.25 -4.29
C ASP A 97 14.60 1.35 -3.50
N SER A 98 15.44 0.91 -2.56
CA SER A 98 16.15 1.76 -1.61
C SER A 98 17.14 2.72 -2.28
N ASP A 99 17.60 2.39 -3.48
CA ASP A 99 18.46 3.24 -4.29
C ASP A 99 17.72 4.22 -5.20
N ALA A 100 16.39 4.13 -5.28
CA ALA A 100 15.53 4.90 -6.19
C ALA A 100 15.90 4.69 -7.67
N ARG A 101 16.29 3.47 -8.04
CA ARG A 101 16.63 3.07 -9.40
C ARG A 101 15.51 2.24 -10.03
N ARG A 102 14.93 1.29 -9.30
CA ARG A 102 13.90 0.38 -9.83
C ARG A 102 12.54 0.77 -9.28
N VAL A 103 11.58 0.99 -10.17
CA VAL A 103 10.19 1.29 -9.83
C VAL A 103 9.30 0.17 -10.38
N PHE A 104 8.57 -0.51 -9.49
CA PHE A 104 7.71 -1.64 -9.82
C PHE A 104 6.24 -1.22 -9.74
N PHE A 105 5.40 -1.76 -10.62
CA PHE A 105 3.97 -1.47 -10.63
C PHE A 105 3.12 -2.72 -10.90
N ALA A 106 1.88 -2.70 -10.40
CA ALA A 106 0.87 -3.73 -10.66
C ALA A 106 -0.35 -3.14 -11.35
N ASN A 107 -0.83 -3.83 -12.39
CA ASN A 107 -2.02 -3.49 -13.15
C ASN A 107 -3.13 -4.50 -12.87
N TYR A 108 -4.13 -4.06 -12.11
CA TYR A 108 -5.23 -4.89 -11.65
C TYR A 108 -6.09 -5.42 -12.81
N ILE A 109 -6.43 -4.56 -13.79
CA ILE A 109 -7.42 -4.90 -14.82
C ILE A 109 -6.82 -5.75 -15.94
N SER A 110 -5.58 -5.48 -16.34
CA SER A 110 -4.92 -6.26 -17.40
C SER A 110 -4.19 -7.50 -16.89
N GLY A 111 -4.00 -7.64 -15.58
CA GLY A 111 -3.43 -8.85 -15.00
C GLY A 111 -1.91 -8.94 -15.13
N ASP A 112 -1.21 -7.80 -15.12
CA ASP A 112 0.24 -7.74 -15.36
C ASP A 112 0.99 -6.90 -14.33
N VAL A 113 2.29 -7.12 -14.28
CA VAL A 113 3.25 -6.49 -13.38
C VAL A 113 4.40 -6.01 -14.22
N GLY A 114 4.92 -4.82 -13.92
CA GLY A 114 6.08 -4.30 -14.63
C GLY A 114 7.08 -3.60 -13.74
N MET A 115 8.17 -3.20 -14.38
CA MET A 115 9.28 -2.47 -13.79
C MET A 115 9.83 -1.48 -14.81
N VAL A 116 10.12 -0.27 -14.37
CA VAL A 116 10.87 0.74 -15.10
C VAL A 116 12.09 1.16 -14.28
N LEU A 117 13.07 1.77 -14.95
CA LEU A 117 14.27 2.29 -14.32
C LEU A 117 14.25 3.81 -14.27
N LEU A 118 14.87 4.35 -13.22
CA LEU A 118 15.23 5.75 -13.07
C LEU A 118 16.75 5.89 -13.16
N ASP A 119 17.19 6.96 -13.82
CA ASP A 119 18.58 7.39 -13.77
C ASP A 119 18.92 8.08 -12.43
N GLU A 120 20.19 8.44 -12.24
CA GLU A 120 20.67 9.10 -11.00
C GLU A 120 20.01 10.47 -10.73
N THR A 121 19.34 11.05 -11.72
CA THR A 121 18.65 12.34 -11.62
C THR A 121 17.14 12.18 -11.43
N GLY A 122 16.63 10.95 -11.38
CA GLY A 122 15.21 10.65 -11.21
C GLY A 122 14.38 10.74 -12.49
N HIS A 123 15.00 10.77 -13.67
CA HIS A 123 14.31 10.66 -14.96
C HIS A 123 14.16 9.20 -15.38
N PHE A 124 13.10 8.88 -16.12
CA PHE A 124 12.85 7.50 -16.52
C PHE A 124 13.74 7.07 -17.69
N GLU A 125 14.26 5.85 -17.63
CA GLU A 125 14.92 5.23 -18.77
C GLU A 125 13.90 4.73 -19.82
N GLU A 126 14.38 4.49 -21.05
CA GLU A 126 13.51 4.07 -22.16
C GLU A 126 12.91 2.66 -21.96
N GLU A 127 13.65 1.74 -21.34
CA GLU A 127 13.23 0.34 -21.22
C GLU A 127 12.14 0.16 -20.15
N GLU A 128 11.14 -0.64 -20.50
CA GLU A 128 10.08 -1.14 -19.61
C GLU A 128 10.13 -2.67 -19.64
N TYR A 129 10.11 -3.29 -18.47
CA TYR A 129 9.85 -4.72 -18.33
C TYR A 129 8.40 -4.95 -17.93
N ILE A 130 7.73 -5.91 -18.58
CA ILE A 130 6.36 -6.31 -18.23
C ILE A 130 6.18 -7.83 -18.31
N THR A 131 5.41 -8.38 -17.37
CA THR A 131 5.01 -9.79 -17.36
C THR A 131 3.54 -9.92 -16.99
N SER A 132 2.80 -10.74 -17.72
CA SER A 132 1.41 -11.04 -17.41
C SER A 132 1.28 -12.28 -16.53
N HIS A 133 0.33 -12.24 -15.60
CA HIS A 133 -0.12 -13.40 -14.88
C HIS A 133 -1.16 -14.19 -15.71
N SER A 134 -1.48 -15.40 -15.28
CA SER A 134 -2.53 -16.23 -15.89
C SER A 134 -3.19 -17.11 -14.85
N GLY A 135 -4.46 -17.44 -15.07
CA GLY A 135 -5.24 -18.26 -14.15
C GLY A 135 -6.51 -17.57 -13.70
N LYS A 136 -7.19 -18.20 -12.74
CA LYS A 136 -8.45 -17.75 -12.14
C LYS A 136 -8.70 -18.53 -10.85
N SER A 137 -9.72 -18.16 -10.10
CA SER A 137 -10.19 -18.88 -8.93
C SER A 137 -11.72 -18.89 -8.83
N VAL A 138 -12.27 -19.07 -7.63
CA VAL A 138 -13.66 -19.47 -7.39
C VAL A 138 -14.62 -18.30 -7.20
N HIS A 139 -14.13 -17.12 -6.79
CA HIS A 139 -14.98 -15.96 -6.55
C HIS A 139 -15.34 -15.22 -7.85
N ALA A 140 -16.46 -14.50 -7.86
CA ALA A 140 -16.91 -13.73 -9.04
C ALA A 140 -15.94 -12.63 -9.50
N ARG A 141 -15.03 -12.20 -8.60
CA ARG A 141 -13.93 -11.26 -8.89
C ARG A 141 -12.61 -11.95 -9.23
N GLN A 142 -12.64 -13.25 -9.48
CA GLN A 142 -11.45 -14.08 -9.72
C GLN A 142 -11.61 -14.87 -11.02
N THR A 143 -12.22 -14.26 -12.04
CA THR A 143 -12.39 -14.90 -13.36
C THR A 143 -11.12 -14.83 -14.21
N GLU A 144 -10.18 -13.97 -13.82
CA GLU A 144 -8.89 -13.70 -14.45
C GLU A 144 -7.90 -13.15 -13.40
N PRO A 145 -6.61 -12.97 -13.74
CA PRO A 145 -5.61 -12.43 -12.82
C PRO A 145 -5.81 -10.96 -12.47
N HIS A 146 -5.53 -10.62 -11.21
CA HIS A 146 -5.61 -9.27 -10.67
C HIS A 146 -4.48 -9.05 -9.65
N PRO A 147 -3.20 -8.92 -10.10
CA PRO A 147 -2.11 -8.52 -9.21
C PRO A 147 -2.46 -7.19 -8.56
N HIS A 148 -2.42 -7.13 -7.23
CA HIS A 148 -2.88 -5.95 -6.49
C HIS A 148 -1.72 -5.25 -5.75
N GLY A 149 -0.65 -5.96 -5.40
CA GLY A 149 0.50 -5.41 -4.70
C GLY A 149 1.82 -5.81 -5.33
N VAL A 150 2.83 -4.95 -5.19
CA VAL A 150 4.23 -5.23 -5.56
C VAL A 150 5.10 -4.87 -4.35
N HIS A 151 5.79 -5.86 -3.79
CA HIS A 151 6.49 -5.71 -2.52
C HIS A 151 7.88 -6.34 -2.58
N LEU A 152 8.91 -5.54 -2.33
CA LEU A 152 10.29 -6.03 -2.29
C LEU A 152 10.55 -6.84 -1.02
N SER A 153 11.40 -7.85 -1.14
CA SER A 153 12.06 -8.45 0.02
C SER A 153 12.98 -7.43 0.71
N PRO A 154 13.34 -7.63 1.99
CA PRO A 154 14.23 -6.72 2.72
C PRO A 154 15.61 -6.50 2.07
N ASP A 155 16.09 -7.48 1.32
CA ASP A 155 17.35 -7.44 0.55
C ASP A 155 17.15 -6.93 -0.90
N GLU A 156 15.91 -6.70 -1.33
CA GLU A 156 15.53 -6.21 -2.66
C GLU A 156 15.98 -7.10 -3.84
N ASP A 157 16.27 -8.37 -3.55
CA ASP A 157 16.60 -9.40 -4.55
C ASP A 157 15.34 -10.08 -5.12
N TYR A 158 14.21 -9.97 -4.40
CA TYR A 158 12.96 -10.61 -4.77
C TYR A 158 11.77 -9.63 -4.75
N LEU A 159 10.85 -9.83 -5.69
CA LEU A 159 9.57 -9.13 -5.74
C LEU A 159 8.43 -10.10 -5.46
N PHE A 160 7.59 -9.76 -4.48
CA PHE A 160 6.39 -10.51 -4.12
C PHE A 160 5.15 -9.80 -4.65
N VAL A 161 4.33 -10.54 -5.37
CA VAL A 161 3.12 -10.05 -6.03
C VAL A 161 1.91 -10.85 -5.58
N PRO A 162 1.14 -10.37 -4.60
CA PRO A 162 -0.19 -10.89 -4.30
C PRO A 162 -1.12 -10.67 -5.50
N ASP A 163 -1.70 -11.75 -5.99
CA ASP A 163 -2.67 -11.76 -7.07
C ASP A 163 -4.03 -12.20 -6.55
N LEU A 164 -4.93 -11.22 -6.47
CA LEU A 164 -6.29 -11.39 -5.99
C LEU A 164 -7.05 -12.37 -6.86
N GLY A 165 -6.83 -12.33 -8.18
CA GLY A 165 -7.57 -13.08 -9.18
C GLY A 165 -7.21 -14.57 -9.23
N THR A 166 -5.98 -14.92 -8.84
CA THR A 166 -5.45 -16.29 -8.96
C THR A 166 -5.17 -16.98 -7.63
N ASP A 167 -5.50 -16.33 -6.51
CA ASP A 167 -5.27 -16.83 -5.14
C ASP A 167 -3.82 -17.27 -4.89
N GLU A 168 -2.85 -16.49 -5.37
CA GLU A 168 -1.44 -16.73 -5.05
C GLU A 168 -0.67 -15.45 -4.75
N VAL A 169 0.45 -15.64 -4.05
CA VAL A 169 1.57 -14.69 -4.06
C VAL A 169 2.63 -15.24 -4.99
N VAL A 170 2.92 -14.53 -6.07
CA VAL A 170 4.01 -14.86 -7.00
C VAL A 170 5.30 -14.22 -6.48
N MET A 171 6.36 -15.01 -6.42
CA MET A 171 7.70 -14.54 -6.04
C MET A 171 8.59 -14.53 -7.28
N TYR A 172 9.12 -13.37 -7.62
CA TYR A 172 10.05 -13.15 -8.71
C TYR A 172 11.46 -12.94 -8.16
N VAL A 173 12.47 -13.46 -8.86
CA VAL A 173 13.86 -12.99 -8.70
C VAL A 173 14.04 -11.77 -9.59
N ILE A 174 14.70 -10.74 -9.07
CA ILE A 174 15.07 -9.55 -9.83
C ILE A 174 16.48 -9.78 -10.38
N GLU A 175 16.60 -10.11 -11.67
CA GLU A 175 17.87 -10.42 -12.33
C GLU A 175 18.04 -9.53 -13.57
N LYS A 176 19.15 -8.75 -13.62
CA LYS A 176 19.50 -7.91 -14.78
C LYS A 176 18.33 -7.04 -15.28
N ASP A 177 17.68 -6.37 -14.34
CA ASP A 177 16.54 -5.50 -14.61
C ASP A 177 15.35 -6.24 -15.28
N GLN A 178 15.17 -7.53 -14.96
CA GLN A 178 14.03 -8.36 -15.36
C GLN A 178 13.44 -9.12 -14.17
N LEU A 179 12.16 -9.48 -14.26
CA LEU A 179 11.48 -10.29 -13.25
C LEU A 179 11.31 -11.73 -13.74
N ARG A 180 12.05 -12.67 -13.12
CA ARG A 180 11.91 -14.11 -13.41
C ARG A 180 11.10 -14.79 -12.32
N LYS A 181 9.95 -15.38 -12.67
CA LYS A 181 9.12 -16.13 -11.71
C LYS A 181 9.96 -17.26 -11.10
N ARG A 182 10.15 -17.23 -9.79
CA ARG A 182 10.84 -18.27 -9.01
C ARG A 182 9.87 -19.34 -8.54
N MET A 183 8.82 -18.90 -7.85
CA MET A 183 7.81 -19.77 -7.26
C MET A 183 6.52 -19.00 -7.00
N SER A 184 5.46 -19.71 -6.59
CA SER A 184 4.26 -19.08 -6.07
C SER A 184 3.73 -19.83 -4.84
N LYS A 185 3.08 -19.09 -3.95
CA LYS A 185 2.39 -19.62 -2.77
C LYS A 185 0.89 -19.42 -2.94
N LYS A 186 0.13 -20.52 -2.98
CA LYS A 186 -1.33 -20.48 -3.00
C LYS A 186 -1.90 -20.17 -1.62
N VAL A 187 -2.97 -19.37 -1.59
CA VAL A 187 -3.89 -19.24 -0.44
C VAL A 187 -5.10 -20.14 -0.64
N LEU A 188 -6.04 -20.14 0.31
CA LEU A 188 -7.30 -20.87 0.12
C LEU A 188 -8.10 -20.24 -1.03
N PRO A 189 -8.76 -21.05 -1.89
CA PRO A 189 -9.58 -20.53 -2.97
C PRO A 189 -10.67 -19.57 -2.46
N GLY A 190 -10.74 -18.38 -3.05
CA GLY A 190 -11.68 -17.33 -2.72
C GLY A 190 -11.13 -16.26 -1.78
N ASP A 191 -9.92 -16.40 -1.23
CA ASP A 191 -9.40 -15.46 -0.24
C ASP A 191 -9.02 -14.10 -0.84
N GLY A 192 -8.44 -14.10 -2.04
CA GLY A 192 -8.06 -12.89 -2.77
C GLY A 192 -6.91 -12.11 -2.12
N PRO A 193 -5.65 -12.58 -2.25
CA PRO A 193 -4.44 -11.88 -1.80
C PRO A 193 -4.40 -10.43 -2.32
N ARG A 194 -4.11 -9.46 -1.44
CA ARG A 194 -4.12 -8.05 -1.79
C ARG A 194 -2.76 -7.38 -1.63
N HIS A 195 -2.35 -7.12 -0.40
CA HIS A 195 -1.06 -6.51 -0.04
C HIS A 195 -0.32 -7.41 0.95
N LEU A 196 1.00 -7.25 1.04
CA LEU A 196 1.79 -7.90 2.09
C LEU A 196 2.82 -6.96 2.70
N VAL A 197 3.34 -7.35 3.86
CA VAL A 197 4.39 -6.63 4.55
C VAL A 197 5.35 -7.61 5.23
N PHE A 198 6.65 -7.31 5.14
CA PHE A 198 7.68 -8.01 5.90
C PHE A 198 7.75 -7.47 7.33
N HIS A 199 7.91 -8.37 8.29
CA HIS A 199 8.34 -7.99 9.63
C HIS A 199 9.79 -7.42 9.56
N PRO A 200 10.17 -6.44 10.41
CA PRO A 200 11.52 -5.86 10.43
C PRO A 200 12.68 -6.86 10.63
N ASN A 201 12.40 -8.10 11.05
CA ASN A 201 13.40 -9.16 11.16
C ASN A 201 13.67 -9.90 9.83
N GLY A 202 12.91 -9.60 8.79
CA GLY A 202 12.98 -10.21 7.46
C GLY A 202 12.51 -11.67 7.37
N LYS A 203 12.05 -12.27 8.47
CA LYS A 203 11.69 -13.70 8.52
C LYS A 203 10.20 -13.97 8.47
N TRP A 204 9.38 -13.02 8.91
CA TRP A 204 7.92 -13.16 8.88
C TRP A 204 7.32 -12.27 7.81
N VAL A 205 6.34 -12.81 7.10
CA VAL A 205 5.59 -12.08 6.07
C VAL A 205 4.12 -12.18 6.43
N TYR A 206 3.44 -11.03 6.37
CA TYR A 206 2.02 -10.95 6.63
C TYR A 206 1.30 -10.56 5.35
N LEU A 207 0.37 -11.41 4.92
CA LEU A 207 -0.42 -11.20 3.71
C LEU A 207 -1.87 -10.93 4.09
N ILE A 208 -2.43 -9.83 3.61
CA ILE A 208 -3.85 -9.51 3.76
C ILE A 208 -4.64 -9.97 2.54
N CYS A 209 -5.76 -10.65 2.78
CA CYS A 209 -6.67 -11.16 1.75
C CYS A 209 -7.98 -10.38 1.78
N GLU A 210 -8.30 -9.75 0.63
CA GLU A 210 -9.39 -8.78 0.49
C GLU A 210 -10.77 -9.40 0.65
N ILE A 211 -11.03 -10.52 -0.02
CA ILE A 211 -12.38 -11.04 -0.22
C ILE A 211 -12.91 -11.66 1.08
N THR A 212 -12.10 -12.47 1.76
CA THR A 212 -12.51 -13.18 2.97
C THR A 212 -12.06 -12.53 4.27
N ASN A 213 -11.41 -11.36 4.20
CA ASN A 213 -10.95 -10.59 5.36
C ASN A 213 -10.07 -11.41 6.30
N VAL A 214 -9.04 -12.06 5.76
CA VAL A 214 -8.09 -12.83 6.56
C VAL A 214 -6.68 -12.30 6.40
N VAL A 215 -5.85 -12.57 7.40
CA VAL A 215 -4.41 -12.37 7.35
C VAL A 215 -3.73 -13.72 7.45
N TYR A 216 -2.82 -13.98 6.53
CA TYR A 216 -1.88 -15.08 6.61
C TYR A 216 -0.59 -14.61 7.25
N VAL A 217 -0.01 -15.47 8.09
CA VAL A 217 1.36 -15.35 8.59
C VAL A 217 2.20 -16.43 7.93
N TYR A 218 3.30 -16.00 7.32
CA TYR A 218 4.28 -16.88 6.70
C TYR A 218 5.64 -16.77 7.38
N LEU A 219 6.32 -17.90 7.50
CA LEU A 219 7.77 -17.95 7.66
C LEU A 219 8.40 -17.87 6.26
N TYR A 220 9.32 -16.93 6.08
CA TYR A 220 10.04 -16.71 4.82
C TYR A 220 11.46 -17.27 4.88
N SER A 221 11.84 -17.95 3.80
CA SER A 221 13.24 -18.24 3.46
C SER A 221 13.40 -18.18 1.95
N GLU A 222 14.58 -17.78 1.46
CA GLU A 222 14.84 -17.75 0.02
C GLU A 222 14.71 -19.14 -0.63
N GLU A 223 15.10 -20.20 0.09
CA GLU A 223 15.04 -21.58 -0.39
C GLU A 223 13.60 -22.07 -0.57
N ASN A 224 12.76 -21.89 0.45
CA ASN A 224 11.42 -22.47 0.48
C ASN A 224 10.29 -21.47 0.16
N GLY A 225 10.60 -20.19 0.00
CA GLY A 225 9.62 -19.13 -0.17
C GLY A 225 8.78 -18.93 1.10
N LEU A 226 7.46 -18.97 0.96
CA LEU A 226 6.49 -18.69 2.02
C LEU A 226 5.88 -19.98 2.60
N GLU A 227 6.24 -20.30 3.84
CA GLU A 227 5.64 -21.39 4.62
C GLU A 227 4.54 -20.85 5.53
N GLU A 228 3.31 -21.36 5.40
CA GLU A 228 2.17 -20.86 6.19
C GLU A 228 2.25 -21.35 7.63
N ILE A 229 2.17 -20.42 8.59
CA ILE A 229 2.16 -20.75 10.02
C ILE A 229 0.89 -20.29 10.74
N GLN A 230 0.11 -19.39 10.13
CA GLN A 230 -1.20 -18.98 10.66
C GLN A 230 -2.09 -18.42 9.54
N ARG A 231 -3.40 -18.59 9.71
CA ARG A 231 -4.44 -17.85 8.98
C ARG A 231 -5.48 -17.39 9.99
N ILE A 232 -5.70 -16.09 10.10
CA ILE A 232 -6.58 -15.48 11.12
C ILE A 232 -7.56 -14.48 10.48
N SER A 233 -8.79 -14.42 11.00
CA SER A 233 -9.80 -13.45 10.57
C SER A 233 -9.46 -12.05 11.07
N LEU A 234 -9.60 -11.04 10.20
CA LEU A 234 -9.62 -9.63 10.55
C LEU A 234 -10.94 -9.21 11.21
N LEU A 235 -12.01 -9.95 10.92
CA LEU A 235 -13.32 -9.63 11.44
C LEU A 235 -13.52 -10.27 12.80
N SER A 236 -13.98 -9.47 13.77
CA SER A 236 -14.51 -9.99 15.02
C SER A 236 -15.83 -10.72 14.73
N LYS A 237 -16.22 -11.64 15.61
CA LYS A 237 -17.47 -12.42 15.47
C LYS A 237 -18.74 -11.55 15.36
N ASP A 238 -18.66 -10.30 15.80
CA ASP A 238 -19.79 -9.38 15.88
C ASP A 238 -19.95 -8.47 14.64
N MET A 239 -19.00 -8.49 13.70
CA MET A 239 -19.10 -7.69 12.47
C MET A 239 -20.04 -8.36 11.45
N LYS A 240 -21.22 -7.74 11.28
CA LYS A 240 -22.31 -8.23 10.42
C LYS A 240 -22.32 -7.68 8.99
N ASN A 241 -21.58 -6.60 8.71
CA ASN A 241 -21.52 -6.03 7.36
C ASN A 241 -20.49 -6.79 6.50
N GLU A 242 -20.73 -6.80 5.18
CA GLU A 242 -19.73 -7.21 4.19
C GLU A 242 -18.63 -6.14 4.12
N TYR A 243 -17.55 -6.37 4.88
CA TYR A 243 -16.29 -5.66 4.73
C TYR A 243 -15.40 -6.39 3.74
N ILE A 244 -14.42 -5.68 3.21
CA ILE A 244 -13.29 -6.22 2.47
C ILE A 244 -12.01 -5.66 3.08
N ALA A 245 -10.94 -6.42 3.04
CA ALA A 245 -9.66 -5.97 3.58
C ALA A 245 -8.99 -4.94 2.67
N GLY A 246 -8.13 -4.10 3.25
CA GLY A 246 -7.41 -3.04 2.56
C GLY A 246 -5.90 -3.17 2.79
N GLU A 247 -5.33 -2.16 3.45
CA GLU A 247 -3.90 -2.03 3.70
C GLU A 247 -3.42 -2.85 4.91
N ILE A 248 -2.14 -3.22 4.92
CA ILE A 248 -1.48 -3.92 6.04
C ILE A 248 -0.10 -3.34 6.29
N ALA A 249 0.24 -3.08 7.55
CA ALA A 249 1.55 -2.57 7.92
C ALA A 249 2.02 -3.11 9.28
N VAL A 250 3.33 -3.19 9.47
CA VAL A 250 3.96 -3.57 10.74
C VAL A 250 4.69 -2.37 11.32
N THR A 251 4.62 -2.19 12.63
CA THR A 251 5.34 -1.11 13.31
C THR A 251 6.85 -1.31 13.21
N SER A 252 7.62 -0.22 13.23
CA SER A 252 9.09 -0.29 13.07
C SER A 252 9.78 -1.12 14.17
N ASN A 253 9.17 -1.22 15.36
CA ASN A 253 9.66 -2.09 16.43
C ASN A 253 9.23 -3.57 16.32
N GLY A 254 8.44 -3.93 15.31
CA GLY A 254 7.97 -5.30 15.06
C GLY A 254 6.93 -5.85 16.04
N LYS A 255 6.37 -5.02 16.94
CA LYS A 255 5.45 -5.51 17.98
C LYS A 255 4.00 -5.59 17.54
N TYR A 256 3.60 -4.77 16.58
CA TYR A 256 2.20 -4.67 16.18
C TYR A 256 2.05 -4.73 14.66
N LEU A 257 0.99 -5.42 14.25
CA LEU A 257 0.48 -5.41 12.88
C LEU A 257 -0.85 -4.70 12.84
N LEU A 258 -0.99 -3.78 11.90
CA LEU A 258 -2.19 -3.01 11.65
C LEU A 258 -2.78 -3.47 10.31
N ALA A 259 -4.10 -3.59 10.24
CA ALA A 259 -4.80 -4.00 9.04
C ALA A 259 -6.11 -3.22 8.88
N GLY A 260 -6.30 -2.62 7.70
CA GLY A 260 -7.50 -1.84 7.38
C GLY A 260 -8.62 -2.72 6.81
N THR A 261 -9.87 -2.41 7.17
CA THR A 261 -11.06 -2.99 6.52
C THR A 261 -12.02 -1.88 6.09
N ARG A 262 -12.61 -2.08 4.91
CA ARG A 262 -13.42 -1.08 4.19
C ARG A 262 -14.70 -1.71 3.68
N THR A 263 -15.68 -0.89 3.32
CA THR A 263 -16.92 -1.32 2.64
C THR A 263 -16.90 -0.87 1.18
N TRP A 264 -17.65 -1.52 0.31
CA TRP A 264 -17.69 -1.20 -1.13
C TRP A 264 -19.12 -1.09 -1.65
N GLY A 265 -19.27 -0.66 -2.91
CA GLY A 265 -20.55 -0.61 -3.62
C GLY A 265 -21.55 0.32 -2.94
N ALA A 266 -22.78 -0.16 -2.73
CA ALA A 266 -23.83 0.60 -2.06
C ALA A 266 -23.52 0.94 -0.58
N ALA A 267 -22.52 0.28 0.02
CA ALA A 267 -22.12 0.49 1.41
C ALA A 267 -20.86 1.37 1.54
N LYS A 268 -20.35 1.96 0.45
CA LYS A 268 -19.06 2.65 0.42
C LYS A 268 -18.92 3.84 1.39
N GLU A 269 -20.04 4.43 1.79
CA GLU A 269 -20.11 5.53 2.77
C GLU A 269 -20.30 5.04 4.22
N LYS A 270 -20.12 3.74 4.47
CA LYS A 270 -20.09 3.21 5.83
C LYS A 270 -18.69 3.36 6.45
N GLN A 271 -18.68 3.45 7.78
CA GLN A 271 -17.47 3.48 8.61
C GLN A 271 -16.57 2.27 8.30
N GLY A 272 -15.28 2.54 8.05
CA GLY A 272 -14.24 1.50 8.00
C GLY A 272 -13.53 1.30 9.33
N PHE A 273 -12.64 0.32 9.40
CA PHE A 273 -11.96 -0.04 10.65
C PHE A 273 -10.47 -0.26 10.45
N LEU A 274 -9.75 -0.16 11.56
CA LEU A 274 -8.35 -0.53 11.70
C LEU A 274 -8.26 -1.58 12.81
N THR A 275 -7.82 -2.77 12.43
CA THR A 275 -7.55 -3.88 13.35
C THR A 275 -6.09 -3.87 13.75
N ILE A 276 -5.82 -4.00 15.05
CA ILE A 276 -4.48 -4.05 15.63
C ILE A 276 -4.28 -5.45 16.21
N PHE A 277 -3.20 -6.11 15.77
CA PHE A 277 -2.70 -7.36 16.31
C PHE A 277 -1.40 -7.13 17.04
N GLU A 278 -1.23 -7.83 18.16
CA GLU A 278 0.09 -8.02 18.77
C GLU A 278 0.80 -9.19 18.06
N ILE A 279 2.08 -9.00 17.77
CA ILE A 279 2.93 -10.02 17.17
C ILE A 279 3.66 -10.75 18.30
N ASP A 280 3.40 -12.05 18.45
CA ASP A 280 4.06 -12.86 19.47
C ASP A 280 5.52 -13.19 19.11
N LYS A 281 6.23 -13.82 20.03
CA LYS A 281 7.64 -14.21 19.85
C LYS A 281 7.91 -15.18 18.68
N ASN A 282 6.88 -15.84 18.17
CA ASN A 282 6.95 -16.76 17.04
C ASN A 282 6.42 -16.13 15.74
N GLY A 283 6.02 -14.86 15.77
CA GLY A 283 5.48 -14.12 14.64
C GLY A 283 3.97 -14.24 14.48
N LEU A 284 3.30 -14.98 15.36
CA LEU A 284 1.86 -15.21 15.29
C LEU A 284 1.10 -13.97 15.76
N LEU A 285 -0.05 -13.74 15.13
CA LEU A 285 -0.92 -12.61 15.41
C LEU A 285 -1.94 -12.96 16.49
N VAL A 286 -2.03 -12.08 17.48
CA VAL A 286 -3.04 -12.10 18.54
C VAL A 286 -3.86 -10.82 18.44
N LEU A 287 -5.18 -10.95 18.23
CA LEU A 287 -6.07 -9.80 18.12
C LEU A 287 -6.01 -8.97 19.40
N LYS A 288 -5.66 -7.70 19.26
CA LYS A 288 -5.59 -6.75 20.38
C LYS A 288 -6.78 -5.82 20.43
N LYS A 289 -7.09 -5.18 19.30
CA LYS A 289 -8.13 -4.14 19.24
C LYS A 289 -8.66 -3.96 17.82
N VAL A 290 -9.90 -3.51 17.71
CA VAL A 290 -10.46 -2.97 16.48
C VAL A 290 -10.95 -1.56 16.80
N VAL A 291 -10.57 -0.58 15.98
CA VAL A 291 -11.01 0.82 16.11
C VAL A 291 -11.59 1.32 14.81
N GLU A 292 -12.46 2.32 14.88
CA GLU A 292 -12.97 3.00 13.70
C GLU A 292 -11.83 3.76 13.00
N SER A 293 -11.79 3.71 11.66
CA SER A 293 -10.82 4.46 10.85
C SER A 293 -11.04 5.98 10.89
N GLY A 294 -12.17 6.42 11.45
CA GLY A 294 -12.55 7.83 11.56
C GLY A 294 -13.16 8.42 10.30
N GLY A 295 -13.37 7.60 9.25
CA GLY A 295 -14.02 7.98 8.01
C GLY A 295 -14.52 6.78 7.19
N CYS A 296 -14.81 7.01 5.92
CA CYS A 296 -15.39 6.02 5.01
C CYS A 296 -14.34 5.49 4.04
N HIS A 297 -14.33 4.16 3.86
CA HIS A 297 -13.44 3.49 2.91
C HIS A 297 -11.94 3.83 3.15
N PRO A 298 -11.37 3.42 4.29
CA PRO A 298 -9.95 3.55 4.57
C PRO A 298 -9.16 2.72 3.56
N ARG A 299 -8.72 3.38 2.48
CA ARG A 299 -8.12 2.68 1.34
C ARG A 299 -6.68 2.28 1.65
N MET A 300 -5.97 3.15 2.36
CA MET A 300 -4.57 3.00 2.70
C MET A 300 -4.25 3.78 3.99
N PHE A 301 -3.26 3.32 4.75
CA PHE A 301 -2.69 4.06 5.86
C PHE A 301 -1.17 3.88 5.92
N SER A 302 -0.48 4.83 6.52
CA SER A 302 0.95 4.75 6.81
C SER A 302 1.21 4.89 8.31
N ILE A 303 2.39 4.43 8.73
CA ILE A 303 2.89 4.60 10.10
C ILE A 303 4.14 5.49 9.99
N THR A 304 4.28 6.49 10.85
CA THR A 304 5.50 7.34 10.87
C THR A 304 6.73 6.50 11.18
N SER A 305 7.92 6.93 10.73
CA SER A 305 9.16 6.17 10.97
C SER A 305 9.46 5.89 12.45
N ASP A 306 9.11 6.84 13.33
CA ASP A 306 9.19 6.68 14.79
C ASP A 306 8.03 5.87 15.39
N GLY A 307 7.08 5.43 14.58
CA GLY A 307 5.88 4.67 14.92
C GLY A 307 4.90 5.37 15.85
N SER A 308 5.04 6.68 16.07
CA SER A 308 4.22 7.44 17.01
C SER A 308 2.86 7.85 16.44
N TYR A 309 2.68 7.80 15.12
CA TYR A 309 1.41 8.09 14.45
C TYR A 309 1.07 7.08 13.36
N VAL A 310 -0.24 6.89 13.19
CA VAL A 310 -0.86 6.23 12.04
C VAL A 310 -1.67 7.27 11.29
N LEU A 311 -1.42 7.42 9.98
CA LEU A 311 -2.18 8.33 9.11
C LEU A 311 -3.08 7.51 8.20
N MET A 312 -4.38 7.79 8.25
CA MET A 312 -5.41 7.01 7.57
C MET A 312 -6.05 7.82 6.44
N ALA A 313 -5.92 7.37 5.19
CA ALA A 313 -6.60 7.98 4.05
C ALA A 313 -7.98 7.34 3.83
N ASN A 314 -9.04 8.09 4.15
CA ASN A 314 -10.42 7.68 3.95
C ASN A 314 -10.96 8.28 2.65
N GLN A 315 -11.07 7.45 1.61
CA GLN A 315 -11.37 7.90 0.26
C GLN A 315 -12.73 8.62 0.17
N TYR A 316 -13.80 7.95 0.59
CA TYR A 316 -15.15 8.43 0.33
C TYR A 316 -15.66 9.45 1.35
N SER A 317 -14.98 9.62 2.49
CA SER A 317 -15.23 10.77 3.38
C SER A 317 -14.31 11.96 3.09
N GLY A 318 -13.34 11.81 2.18
CA GLY A 318 -12.48 12.89 1.72
C GLY A 318 -11.57 13.46 2.80
N ASP A 319 -10.96 12.58 3.60
CA ASP A 319 -10.12 13.01 4.71
C ASP A 319 -8.92 12.10 4.98
N VAL A 320 -7.91 12.72 5.58
CA VAL A 320 -6.82 12.01 6.25
C VAL A 320 -6.95 12.24 7.75
N ILE A 321 -6.97 11.14 8.50
CA ILE A 321 -7.05 11.15 9.97
C ILE A 321 -5.68 10.80 10.55
N SER A 322 -5.20 11.59 11.50
CA SER A 322 -4.04 11.24 12.32
C SER A 322 -4.47 10.54 13.60
N PHE A 323 -3.82 9.43 13.91
CA PHE A 323 -3.97 8.73 15.18
C PHE A 323 -2.63 8.66 15.88
N ARG A 324 -2.56 9.12 17.13
CA ARG A 324 -1.42 8.85 18.00
C ARG A 324 -1.41 7.37 18.37
N PHE A 325 -0.27 6.72 18.19
CA PHE A 325 -0.07 5.30 18.42
C PHE A 325 1.05 5.05 19.42
N SER A 326 0.79 4.20 20.42
CA SER A 326 1.79 3.77 21.39
C SER A 326 2.39 2.45 20.95
N GLN A 327 3.64 2.49 20.47
CA GLN A 327 4.41 1.30 20.13
C GLN A 327 4.75 0.41 21.34
N GLU A 328 4.55 0.90 22.56
CA GLU A 328 4.72 0.11 23.78
C GLU A 328 3.46 -0.66 24.11
N THR A 329 2.32 0.04 24.18
CA THR A 329 1.07 -0.53 24.70
C THR A 329 0.10 -0.97 23.61
N GLY A 330 0.30 -0.57 22.35
CA GLY A 330 -0.63 -0.78 21.24
C GLY A 330 -1.89 0.10 21.33
N GLU A 331 -1.90 1.08 22.25
CA GLU A 331 -3.01 2.03 22.35
C GLU A 331 -2.98 3.01 21.19
N ILE A 332 -4.18 3.33 20.69
CA ILE A 332 -4.39 4.23 19.56
C ILE A 332 -5.48 5.25 19.90
N LYS A 333 -5.24 6.51 19.55
CA LYS A 333 -6.18 7.61 19.79
C LYS A 333 -6.20 8.56 18.62
N LYS A 334 -7.39 8.90 18.12
CA LYS A 334 -7.58 9.94 17.10
C LYS A 334 -7.05 11.28 17.61
N SER A 335 -6.24 11.96 16.80
CA SER A 335 -5.67 13.28 17.10
C SER A 335 -6.36 14.36 16.29
N ASP A 336 -6.26 14.31 14.96
CA ASP A 336 -6.76 15.37 14.08
C ASP A 336 -7.32 14.82 12.75
N LYS A 337 -7.92 15.70 11.95
CA LYS A 337 -8.48 15.43 10.63
C LYS A 337 -8.12 16.56 9.66
N CYS A 338 -7.56 16.20 8.51
CA CYS A 338 -7.33 17.11 7.39
C CYS A 338 -8.23 16.72 6.20
N ALA A 339 -8.95 17.69 5.63
CA ALA A 339 -9.79 17.46 4.46
C ALA A 339 -8.94 17.35 3.19
N ILE A 340 -8.99 16.17 2.57
CA ILE A 340 -8.33 15.85 1.30
C ILE A 340 -9.32 14.99 0.50
N PRO A 341 -10.09 15.61 -0.41
CA PRO A 341 -11.11 14.90 -1.17
C PRO A 341 -10.54 13.70 -1.93
N GLU A 342 -11.24 12.56 -1.87
CA GLU A 342 -10.83 11.31 -2.55
C GLU A 342 -9.39 10.87 -2.24
N ALA A 343 -8.92 11.07 -0.99
CA ALA A 343 -7.62 10.58 -0.54
C ALA A 343 -7.53 9.06 -0.65
N THR A 344 -6.55 8.55 -1.39
CA THR A 344 -6.43 7.12 -1.73
C THR A 344 -5.18 6.46 -1.16
N CYS A 345 -4.09 7.22 -1.03
CA CYS A 345 -2.84 6.78 -0.41
C CYS A 345 -2.25 7.91 0.43
N VAL A 346 -1.47 7.55 1.46
CA VAL A 346 -0.77 8.49 2.33
C VAL A 346 0.58 7.91 2.70
N TRP A 347 1.64 8.72 2.61
CA TRP A 347 2.97 8.37 3.06
C TRP A 347 3.51 9.45 3.96
N CYS A 348 4.20 9.05 5.02
CA CYS A 348 4.80 9.95 5.99
C CYS A 348 6.25 9.57 6.26
N GLU A 349 7.03 10.60 6.60
CA GLU A 349 8.44 10.48 6.97
C GLU A 349 8.69 9.73 8.27
#